data_AF-A0A8H4X7D7-F1
#
_entry.id   AF-A0A8H4X7D7-F1
#
_cell.length_a   1.000
_cell.length_b   1.000
_cell.length_c   1.000
_cell.angle_alpha   90.00
_cell.angle_beta   90.00
_cell.angle_gamma   90.00
#
_symmetry.space_group_name_H-M   'P 1'
#
loop_
_entity.id
_entity.type
_entity.pdbx_description
1 polymer ?
#
loop_
_entity_poly.entity_id
_entity_poly.type
_entity_poly.pdbx_seq_one_letter_code
_entity_poly.pdbx_strand_id
1 'polypeptide(L)'
;MLRRQISAAFGLRMTPVHVTTVPFAPRFKRYQAFDAELDQDALAEARTWFNSFNLSQLPKGNTTYARSSGPGGQHVNKYDSRSRDANAEDNRRKLVEEVTRIYEAATPAETSVEKRKKYEEIGKRFHDSRMKQKKFTSAKKQSRRGPSG
;
A
#
# COMPACT_ATOMS: atom_id res chain seq x y z
N MET A 1 39.12 -63.43 13.62
CA MET A 1 38.03 -63.61 12.64
C MET A 1 36.73 -63.08 13.24
N LEU A 2 35.98 -62.33 12.44
CA LEU A 2 34.79 -61.54 12.76
C LEU A 2 33.63 -62.39 13.30
N ARG A 3 32.78 -61.79 14.14
CA ARG A 3 31.34 -61.63 13.84
C ARG A 3 30.67 -60.60 14.76
N ARG A 4 30.05 -59.61 14.10
CA ARG A 4 29.16 -58.57 14.63
C ARG A 4 27.93 -59.18 15.29
N GLN A 5 27.45 -58.55 16.37
CA GLN A 5 26.03 -58.30 16.56
C GLN A 5 25.85 -56.85 17.02
N ILE A 6 25.10 -56.08 16.24
CA ILE A 6 24.74 -54.69 16.49
C ILE A 6 23.31 -54.72 17.04
N SER A 7 23.13 -54.39 18.32
CA SER A 7 21.81 -54.03 18.87
C SER A 7 21.81 -52.53 19.15
N ALA A 8 21.33 -51.75 18.20
CA ALA A 8 21.07 -50.33 18.37
C ALA A 8 19.65 -50.15 18.94
N ALA A 9 19.55 -49.93 20.25
CA ALA A 9 18.32 -49.46 20.86
C ALA A 9 18.18 -47.95 20.59
N PHE A 10 17.39 -47.59 19.58
CA PHE A 10 16.99 -46.21 19.30
C PHE A 10 15.99 -45.75 20.38
N GLY A 11 16.51 -45.20 21.48
CA GLY A 11 15.71 -44.45 22.43
C GLY A 11 15.32 -43.10 21.85
N LEU A 12 14.13 -43.02 21.25
CA LEU A 12 13.48 -41.75 20.89
C LEU A 12 13.20 -40.94 22.16
N ARG A 13 14.11 -40.04 22.53
CA ARG A 13 13.81 -38.96 23.49
C ARG A 13 12.88 -37.98 22.77
N MET A 14 11.58 -38.11 23.03
CA MET A 14 10.59 -37.11 22.67
C MET A 14 10.84 -35.84 23.50
N THR A 15 11.46 -34.84 22.90
CA THR A 15 11.45 -33.48 23.46
C THR A 15 10.04 -32.91 23.30
N PRO A 16 9.40 -32.37 24.34
CA PRO A 16 8.11 -31.72 24.19
C PRO A 16 8.29 -30.48 23.30
N VAL A 17 7.75 -30.55 22.09
CA VAL A 17 7.62 -29.41 21.18
C VAL A 17 6.63 -28.46 21.84
N HIS A 18 7.14 -27.48 22.57
CA HIS A 18 6.32 -26.37 23.02
C HIS A 18 6.03 -25.52 21.79
N VAL A 19 4.89 -25.80 21.16
CA VAL A 19 4.33 -24.94 20.13
C VAL A 19 3.92 -23.64 20.82
N THR A 20 4.83 -22.67 20.88
CA THR A 20 4.46 -21.29 21.21
C THR A 20 3.79 -20.68 19.98
N THR A 21 2.58 -21.13 19.66
CA THR A 21 1.67 -20.35 18.84
C THR A 21 1.29 -19.13 19.66
N VAL A 22 1.97 -18.00 19.46
CA VAL A 22 1.46 -16.71 19.92
C VAL A 22 0.19 -16.44 19.12
N PRO A 23 -1.03 -16.55 19.69
CA PRO A 23 -2.27 -16.59 18.92
C PRO A 23 -2.67 -15.21 18.36
N PHE A 24 -1.80 -14.22 18.46
CA PHE A 24 -2.03 -12.88 17.95
C PHE A 24 -0.68 -12.18 17.79
N ALA A 25 -0.10 -12.23 16.59
CA ALA A 25 0.92 -11.24 16.25
C ALA A 25 0.24 -9.85 16.40
N PRO A 26 0.77 -8.94 17.24
CA PRO A 26 0.13 -7.64 17.43
C PRO A 26 0.08 -6.96 16.07
N ARG A 27 -1.14 -6.65 15.59
CA ARG A 27 -1.30 -5.76 14.44
C ARG A 27 -0.61 -4.45 14.81
N PHE A 28 0.53 -4.17 14.18
CA PHE A 28 1.19 -2.89 14.32
C PHE A 28 0.19 -1.83 13.87
N LYS A 29 -0.35 -1.07 14.83
CA LYS A 29 -1.21 0.07 14.52
C LYS A 29 -0.35 1.06 13.74
N ARG A 30 -0.70 1.30 12.47
CA ARG A 30 -0.10 2.36 11.66
C ARG A 30 -0.56 3.69 12.25
N TYR A 31 0.37 4.43 12.85
CA TYR A 31 0.15 5.77 13.41
C TYR A 31 0.74 6.84 12.48
N GLN A 32 0.42 6.75 11.19
CA GLN A 32 0.93 7.68 10.18
C GLN A 32 -0.21 8.14 9.28
N ALA A 33 -0.02 9.31 8.66
CA ALA A 33 -0.92 9.82 7.64
C ALA A 33 -0.89 8.92 6.40
N PHE A 34 -1.98 8.94 5.62
CA PHE A 34 -2.18 8.04 4.49
C PHE A 34 -1.13 8.18 3.38
N ASP A 35 -0.64 9.41 3.17
CA ASP A 35 0.38 9.78 2.19
C ASP A 35 1.81 9.82 2.76
N ALA A 36 2.01 9.51 4.05
CA ALA A 36 3.30 9.66 4.71
C ALA A 36 4.40 8.73 4.15
N GLU A 37 4.00 7.61 3.55
CA GLU A 37 4.92 6.63 2.93
C GLU A 37 5.18 6.93 1.45
N LEU A 38 4.48 7.90 0.85
CA LEU A 38 4.62 8.27 -0.56
C LEU A 38 5.68 9.36 -0.74
N ASP A 39 6.31 9.36 -1.92
CA ASP A 39 7.22 10.43 -2.32
C ASP A 39 6.48 11.77 -2.46
N GLN A 40 6.85 12.72 -1.61
CA GLN A 40 6.18 14.02 -1.53
C GLN A 40 6.50 14.88 -2.75
N ASP A 41 7.71 14.75 -3.31
CA ASP A 41 8.13 15.54 -4.46
C ASP A 41 7.39 15.08 -5.71
N ALA A 42 7.28 13.76 -5.91
CA ALA A 42 6.46 13.18 -7.00
C ALA A 42 4.97 13.54 -6.87
N LEU A 43 4.41 13.58 -5.65
CA LEU A 43 3.03 14.02 -5.43
C LEU A 43 2.83 15.50 -5.76
N ALA A 44 3.79 16.36 -5.38
CA ALA A 44 3.76 17.77 -5.71
C ALA A 44 3.85 17.99 -7.22
N GLU A 45 4.76 17.29 -7.91
CA GLU A 45 4.87 17.32 -9.36
C GLU A 45 3.56 16.89 -10.03
N ALA A 46 2.98 15.75 -9.62
CA ALA A 46 1.71 15.25 -10.15
C ALA A 46 0.57 16.27 -10.00
N ARG A 47 0.48 16.94 -8.84
CA ARG A 47 -0.51 17.98 -8.59
C ARG A 47 -0.29 19.21 -9.46
N THR A 48 0.95 19.67 -9.60
CA THR A 48 1.27 20.82 -10.46
C THR A 48 0.95 20.54 -11.92
N TRP A 49 1.31 19.35 -12.40
CA TRP A 49 0.98 18.88 -13.75
C TRP A 49 -0.54 18.85 -13.95
N PHE A 50 -1.29 18.24 -13.03
CA PHE A 50 -2.75 18.13 -13.15
C PHE A 50 -3.44 19.50 -13.14
N ASN A 51 -2.98 20.44 -12.30
CA ASN A 51 -3.49 21.80 -12.27
C ASN A 51 -3.24 22.56 -13.58
N SER A 52 -2.14 22.23 -14.27
CA SER A 52 -1.83 22.80 -15.59
C SER A 52 -2.54 22.08 -16.74
N PHE A 53 -3.05 20.86 -16.51
CA PHE A 53 -3.65 20.01 -17.53
C PHE A 53 -5.01 20.56 -17.94
N ASN A 54 -5.19 20.77 -19.25
CA ASN A 54 -6.45 21.25 -19.80
C ASN A 54 -6.76 20.60 -21.16
N LEU A 55 -8.06 20.48 -21.47
CA LEU A 55 -8.57 19.95 -22.73
C LEU A 55 -7.96 20.63 -23.97
N SER A 56 -7.58 21.91 -23.86
CA SER A 56 -6.97 22.70 -24.94
C SER A 56 -5.54 22.28 -25.30
N GLN A 57 -4.81 21.65 -24.38
CA GLN A 57 -3.44 21.14 -24.62
C GLN A 57 -3.44 19.85 -25.45
N LEU A 58 -4.59 19.15 -25.53
CA LEU A 58 -4.69 17.94 -26.32
C LEU A 58 -4.71 18.28 -27.83
N PRO A 59 -3.83 17.67 -28.65
CA PRO A 59 -3.79 17.89 -30.09
C PRO A 59 -5.16 17.69 -30.72
N LYS A 60 -5.62 18.67 -31.50
CA LYS A 60 -6.83 18.56 -32.33
C LYS A 60 -6.48 17.77 -33.59
N GLY A 61 -6.24 16.47 -33.43
CA GLY A 61 -5.91 15.55 -34.52
C GLY A 61 -7.06 14.61 -34.87
N ASN A 62 -6.92 13.92 -36.01
CA ASN A 62 -7.82 12.84 -36.37
C ASN A 62 -7.58 11.63 -35.47
N THR A 63 -8.58 11.22 -34.71
CA THR A 63 -8.54 9.96 -33.96
C THR A 63 -8.77 8.80 -34.93
N THR A 64 -7.78 7.91 -35.06
CA THR A 64 -7.90 6.69 -35.87
C THR A 64 -8.13 5.50 -34.93
N TYR A 65 -9.13 4.67 -35.24
CA TYR A 65 -9.45 3.49 -34.45
C TYR A 65 -8.36 2.43 -34.58
N ALA A 66 -7.63 2.17 -33.49
CA ALA A 66 -6.74 1.03 -33.38
C ALA A 66 -7.58 -0.23 -33.12
N ARG A 67 -7.87 -1.01 -34.16
CA ARG A 67 -8.61 -2.26 -34.06
C ARG A 67 -7.67 -3.43 -33.82
N SER A 68 -7.97 -4.27 -32.82
CA SER A 68 -7.39 -5.61 -32.72
C SER A 68 -7.89 -6.43 -33.91
N SER A 69 -7.07 -6.59 -34.94
CA SER A 69 -7.41 -7.36 -36.13
C SER A 69 -7.44 -8.85 -35.81
N GLY A 70 -8.61 -9.37 -35.44
CA GLY A 70 -8.96 -10.78 -35.48
C GLY A 70 -9.73 -11.13 -36.76
N PRO A 71 -9.58 -12.34 -37.33
CA PRO A 71 -10.36 -12.78 -38.50
C PRO A 71 -11.86 -12.81 -38.15
N GLY A 72 -12.69 -12.10 -38.92
CA GLY A 72 -14.16 -12.05 -38.71
C GLY A 72 -14.74 -10.71 -38.23
N GLY A 73 -13.98 -9.60 -38.32
CA GLY A 73 -14.40 -8.29 -37.80
C GLY A 73 -15.68 -7.72 -38.44
N GLN A 74 -16.83 -7.98 -37.82
CA GLN A 74 -18.07 -7.24 -38.04
C GLN A 74 -17.82 -5.76 -37.71
N HIS A 75 -17.95 -4.86 -38.68
CA HIS A 75 -17.85 -3.43 -38.45
C HIS A 75 -19.11 -2.94 -37.71
N VAL A 76 -19.00 -2.81 -36.39
CA VAL A 76 -20.05 -2.21 -35.56
C VAL A 76 -19.71 -0.75 -35.33
N ASN A 77 -20.58 0.15 -35.79
CA ASN A 77 -20.43 1.57 -35.46
C ASN A 77 -20.77 1.79 -34.00
N LYS A 78 -19.74 2.16 -33.21
CA LYS A 78 -19.90 2.60 -31.83
C LYS A 78 -19.68 4.11 -31.75
N TYR A 79 -20.49 4.85 -32.49
CA TYR A 79 -20.56 6.31 -32.40
C TYR A 79 -21.98 6.74 -32.06
N ASP A 80 -22.10 7.82 -31.29
CA ASP A 80 -23.41 8.37 -30.88
C ASP A 80 -23.95 9.35 -31.94
N SER A 81 -23.05 10.00 -32.69
CA SER A 81 -23.40 10.97 -33.74
C SER A 81 -22.94 10.54 -35.13
N ARG A 82 -23.69 10.92 -36.16
CA ARG A 82 -23.26 10.78 -37.57
C ARG A 82 -22.18 11.80 -37.96
N SER A 83 -21.97 12.84 -37.15
CA SER A 83 -20.93 13.85 -37.39
C SER A 83 -19.57 13.38 -36.88
N ARG A 84 -18.55 13.43 -37.75
CA ARG A 84 -17.17 13.10 -37.40
C ARG A 84 -16.62 14.04 -36.33
N ASP A 85 -16.96 15.33 -36.41
CA ASP A 85 -16.49 16.34 -35.48
C ASP A 85 -17.09 16.15 -34.09
N ALA A 86 -18.39 15.82 -34.02
CA ALA A 86 -19.05 15.50 -32.74
C ALA A 86 -18.41 14.27 -32.07
N ASN A 87 -18.15 13.22 -32.85
CA ASN A 87 -17.49 12.02 -32.33
C ASN A 87 -16.04 12.28 -31.89
N ALA A 88 -15.31 13.13 -32.61
CA ALA A 88 -13.95 13.51 -32.24
C ALA A 88 -13.94 14.29 -30.91
N GLU A 89 -14.88 15.21 -30.72
CA GLU A 89 -15.01 15.97 -29.48
C GLU A 89 -15.45 15.07 -28.31
N ASP A 90 -16.39 14.16 -28.53
CA ASP A 90 -16.80 13.18 -27.51
C ASP A 90 -15.64 12.28 -27.08
N ASN A 91 -14.79 11.85 -28.01
CA ASN A 91 -13.60 11.07 -27.69
C ASN A 91 -12.59 11.89 -26.89
N ARG A 92 -12.39 13.17 -27.22
CA ARG A 92 -11.53 14.08 -26.45
C ARG A 92 -12.04 14.27 -25.03
N ARG A 93 -13.35 14.47 -24.87
CA ARG A 93 -14.00 14.57 -23.56
C ARG A 93 -13.80 13.30 -22.73
N LYS A 94 -14.10 12.13 -23.30
CA LYS A 94 -13.89 10.83 -22.63
C LYS A 94 -12.44 10.61 -22.22
N LEU A 95 -11.48 11.00 -23.07
CA LEU A 95 -10.06 10.91 -22.74
C LEU A 95 -9.72 11.76 -21.52
N VAL A 96 -10.22 12.99 -21.44
CA VAL A 96 -9.98 13.86 -20.28
C VAL A 96 -10.66 13.32 -19.03
N GLU A 97 -11.90 12.85 -19.12
CA GLU A 97 -12.60 12.20 -18.01
C GLU A 97 -11.78 11.02 -17.45
N GLU A 98 -11.24 10.18 -18.34
CA GLU A 98 -10.41 9.04 -17.95
C GLU A 98 -9.06 9.45 -17.33
N VAL A 99 -8.38 10.45 -17.88
CA VAL A 99 -7.15 11.01 -17.30
C VAL A 99 -7.40 11.57 -15.90
N THR A 100 -8.48 12.34 -15.74
CA THR A 100 -8.89 12.89 -14.43
C THR A 100 -9.20 11.79 -13.45
N ARG A 101 -9.95 10.77 -13.87
CA ARG A 101 -10.26 9.62 -13.00
C ARG A 101 -9.01 8.86 -12.57
N ILE A 102 -8.07 8.63 -13.49
CA ILE A 102 -6.79 7.97 -13.17
C ILE A 102 -6.00 8.81 -12.17
N TYR A 103 -5.94 10.13 -12.38
CA TYR A 103 -5.26 11.05 -11.46
C TYR A 103 -5.87 10.98 -10.05
N GLU A 104 -7.20 11.07 -9.92
CA GLU A 104 -7.89 11.00 -8.62
C GLU A 104 -7.70 9.65 -7.93
N ALA A 105 -7.65 8.56 -8.70
CA ALA A 105 -7.43 7.22 -8.16
C ALA A 105 -5.96 6.99 -7.72
N ALA A 106 -5.00 7.56 -8.44
CA ALA A 106 -3.57 7.34 -8.23
C ALA A 106 -2.94 8.35 -7.26
N THR A 107 -3.49 9.57 -7.17
CA THR A 107 -2.93 10.66 -6.36
C THR A 107 -3.81 10.88 -5.13
N PRO A 108 -3.35 10.50 -3.93
CA PRO A 108 -4.10 10.78 -2.72
C PRO A 108 -4.31 12.28 -2.53
N ALA A 109 -5.53 12.63 -2.11
CA ALA A 109 -5.84 13.98 -1.66
C ALA A 109 -4.89 14.40 -0.54
N GLU A 110 -4.51 15.67 -0.53
CA GLU A 110 -3.63 16.23 0.50
C GLU A 110 -4.17 15.94 1.89
N THR A 111 -3.38 15.22 2.69
CA THR A 111 -3.70 15.10 4.11
C THR A 111 -3.53 16.47 4.74
N SER A 112 -4.61 17.00 5.32
CA SER A 112 -4.56 18.32 5.94
C SER A 112 -3.44 18.38 6.99
N VAL A 113 -2.81 19.55 7.14
CA VAL A 113 -1.72 19.77 8.10
C VAL A 113 -2.15 19.36 9.52
N GLU A 114 -3.42 19.59 9.86
CA GLU A 114 -4.01 19.16 11.13
C GLU A 114 -4.04 17.64 11.29
N LYS A 115 -4.45 16.90 10.25
CA LYS A 115 -4.44 15.42 10.28
C LYS A 115 -3.01 14.90 10.44
N ARG A 116 -2.05 15.46 9.70
CA ARG A 116 -0.63 15.10 9.83
C ARG A 116 -0.13 15.29 11.26
N LYS A 117 -0.35 16.47 11.83
CA LYS A 117 0.04 16.80 13.22
C LYS A 117 -0.63 15.87 14.24
N LYS A 118 -1.92 15.57 14.05
CA LYS A 118 -2.66 14.62 14.89
C LYS A 118 -2.01 13.24 14.89
N TYR A 119 -1.67 12.69 13.72
CA TYR A 119 -1.03 11.37 13.64
C TYR A 119 0.38 11.36 14.23
N GLU A 120 1.14 12.44 14.02
CA GLU A 120 2.46 12.61 14.64
C GLU A 120 2.37 12.61 16.18
N GLU A 121 1.43 13.36 16.75
CA GLU A 121 1.19 13.39 18.19
C GLU A 121 0.76 12.04 18.74
N ILE A 122 -0.09 11.30 18.03
CA ILE A 122 -0.49 9.95 18.43
C ILE A 122 0.72 9.01 18.45
N GLY A 123 1.59 9.10 17.44
CA GLY A 123 2.83 8.34 17.38
C GLY A 123 3.75 8.62 18.57
N LYS A 124 3.98 9.90 18.90
CA LYS A 124 4.77 10.33 20.06
C LYS A 124 4.17 9.82 21.37
N ARG A 125 2.88 10.03 21.60
CA ARG A 125 2.16 9.57 22.82
C ARG A 125 2.23 8.05 23.00
N PHE A 126 2.09 7.29 21.92
CA PHE A 126 2.21 5.84 21.96
C PHE A 126 3.62 5.40 22.34
N HIS A 127 4.64 6.02 21.73
CA HIS A 127 6.05 5.75 22.05
C HIS A 127 6.35 6.02 23.53
N ASP A 128 5.96 7.19 24.03
CA ASP A 128 6.19 7.59 25.41
C ASP A 128 5.50 6.66 26.41
N SER A 129 4.25 6.29 26.14
CA SER A 129 3.48 5.38 27.00
C SER A 129 4.12 4.00 27.04
N ARG A 130 4.55 3.48 25.88
CA ARG A 130 5.29 2.20 25.79
C ARG A 130 6.58 2.27 26.58
N MET A 131 7.34 3.36 26.47
CA MET A 131 8.61 3.53 27.19
C MET A 131 8.41 3.61 28.69
N LYS A 132 7.39 4.35 29.16
CA LYS A 132 7.00 4.39 30.59
C LYS A 132 6.64 3.00 31.10
N GLN A 133 5.83 2.24 30.36
CA GLN A 133 5.44 0.88 30.73
C GLN A 133 6.66 -0.06 30.78
N LYS A 134 7.57 0.04 29.81
CA LYS A 134 8.81 -0.75 29.78
C LYS A 134 9.70 -0.42 30.98
N LYS A 135 9.86 0.85 31.33
CA LYS A 135 10.62 1.28 32.52
C LYS A 135 9.97 0.77 33.80
N PHE A 136 8.67 0.93 33.96
CA PHE A 136 7.92 0.43 35.12
C PHE A 136 8.04 -1.08 35.29
N THR A 137 7.84 -1.85 34.23
CA THR A 137 7.96 -3.31 34.26
C THR A 137 9.39 -3.76 34.54
N SER A 138 10.40 -3.05 34.02
CA SER A 138 11.81 -3.31 34.34
C SER A 138 12.11 -3.05 35.81
N ALA A 139 11.70 -1.89 36.34
CA ALA A 139 11.88 -1.54 37.76
C ALA A 139 11.19 -2.55 38.68
N LYS A 140 9.97 -2.98 38.33
CA LYS A 140 9.23 -4.02 39.05
C LYS A 140 9.94 -5.39 39.02
N LYS A 141 10.63 -5.72 37.93
CA LYS A 141 11.43 -6.96 37.84
C LYS A 141 12.72 -6.85 38.65
N GLN A 142 13.36 -5.69 38.66
CA GLN A 142 14.57 -5.44 39.43
C GLN A 142 14.31 -5.50 40.93
N SER A 143 13.22 -4.89 41.42
CA SER A 143 12.87 -4.95 42.85
C SER A 143 12.62 -6.38 43.35
N ARG A 144 12.13 -7.26 42.47
CA ARG A 144 11.89 -8.69 42.78
C ARG A 144 13.16 -9.54 42.83
N ARG A 145 14.31 -9.06 42.37
CA ARG A 145 15.54 -9.86 42.30
C ARG A 145 16.27 -10.02 43.63
N GLY A 146 15.87 -9.28 44.68
CA GLY A 146 16.57 -9.28 45.97
C GLY A 146 18.01 -8.77 45.87
N PRO A 147 18.73 -8.60 46.99
CA PRO A 147 20.16 -8.33 46.96
C PRO A 147 20.84 -9.51 46.29
N SER A 148 21.57 -9.26 45.19
CA SER A 148 22.51 -10.22 44.65
C SER A 148 23.62 -10.41 45.69
N GLY A 149 23.54 -11.51 46.43
CA GLY A 149 24.61 -11.99 47.30
C GLY A 149 25.83 -12.43 46.51
#